data_AF-A0AAU4IEP0-F1
#
_entry.id   AF-A0AAU4IEP0-F1
#
_cell.length_a   1.000
_cell.length_b   1.000
_cell.length_c   1.000
_cell.angle_alpha   90.00
_cell.angle_beta   90.00
_cell.angle_gamma   90.00
#
_symmetry.space_group_name_H-M   'P 1'
#
loop_
_entity.id
_entity.type
_entity.pdbx_description
1 polymer ?
#
loop_
_entity_poly.entity_id
_entity_poly.type
_entity_poly.pdbx_seq_one_letter_code
_entity_poly.pdbx_strand_id
1 'polypeptide(L)'
;MSTATREPQRAGILAARLNGILAARGIDPDSVPAQPPSEPVTALELADRRIPARYREATATDPGVHAWTEQVARMGRVGPGGTRGISYGPSLLIVGPTGTGKTYQAYGAVRSLLIAGVRLRWQAVTSADLHAQLRPRPNHDPEREIQELGRCPLLILDDLGAAKQSEWTEELTYRLINRRYTEVLPTLITTNLPTQALRDAVGDRVASRLAEMTDRVILSGTDRRRSAPRPS
;
A
#
# COMPACT_ATOMS: atom_id res chain seq x y z
N MET A 1 -47.50 -22.87 51.63
CA MET A 1 -47.39 -21.39 51.62
C MET A 1 -47.23 -20.96 50.17
N SER A 2 -48.20 -20.21 49.64
CA SER A 2 -48.25 -19.72 48.27
C SER A 2 -47.55 -18.36 48.18
N THR A 3 -46.54 -18.23 47.31
CA THR A 3 -45.96 -16.94 46.93
C THR A 3 -46.34 -16.65 45.48
N ALA A 4 -47.32 -15.76 45.33
CA ALA A 4 -47.81 -15.29 44.04
C ALA A 4 -46.79 -14.36 43.37
N THR A 5 -46.44 -14.69 42.13
CA THR A 5 -45.64 -13.89 41.21
C THR A 5 -46.53 -12.82 40.56
N ARG A 6 -46.25 -11.53 40.79
CA ARG A 6 -46.75 -10.35 40.04
C ARG A 6 -45.55 -9.37 40.01
N GLU A 7 -45.11 -8.74 38.93
CA GLU A 7 -45.78 -8.26 37.71
C GLU A 7 -44.82 -8.31 36.49
N PRO A 8 -45.17 -9.03 35.40
CA PRO A 8 -44.71 -8.72 34.04
C PRO A 8 -45.67 -7.76 33.30
N GLN A 9 -46.78 -7.35 33.93
CA GLN A 9 -47.89 -6.65 33.26
C GLN A 9 -47.60 -5.17 32.92
N ARG A 10 -46.76 -4.45 33.69
CA ARG A 10 -46.50 -3.02 33.43
C ARG A 10 -45.63 -2.76 32.20
N ALA A 11 -44.66 -3.63 31.92
CA ALA A 11 -43.81 -3.54 30.74
C ALA A 11 -44.60 -3.78 29.44
N GLY A 12 -45.56 -4.72 29.46
CA GLY A 12 -46.43 -5.02 28.32
C GLY A 12 -47.34 -3.86 27.92
N ILE A 13 -47.86 -3.10 28.90
CA ILE A 13 -48.73 -1.94 28.63
C ILE A 13 -47.95 -0.78 28.01
N LEU A 14 -46.71 -0.55 28.46
CA LEU A 14 -45.86 0.51 27.88
C LEU A 14 -45.43 0.16 26.45
N ALA A 15 -45.05 -1.10 26.20
CA ALA A 15 -44.70 -1.60 24.88
C ALA A 15 -45.89 -1.52 23.91
N ALA A 16 -47.09 -1.88 24.36
CA ALA A 16 -48.31 -1.79 23.56
C ALA A 16 -48.66 -0.33 23.20
N ARG A 17 -48.48 0.61 24.12
CA ARG A 17 -48.67 2.05 23.85
C ARG A 17 -47.65 2.59 22.85
N LEU A 18 -46.39 2.19 22.97
CA LEU A 18 -45.33 2.62 22.05
C LEU A 18 -45.60 2.11 20.63
N ASN A 19 -45.99 0.84 20.49
CA ASN A 19 -46.35 0.25 19.20
C ASN A 19 -47.57 0.93 18.58
N GLY A 20 -48.57 1.31 19.39
CA GLY A 20 -49.73 2.09 18.90
C GLY A 20 -49.35 3.47 18.37
N ILE A 21 -48.39 4.15 19.01
CA ILE A 21 -47.89 5.47 18.56
C ILE A 21 -47.09 5.34 17.26
N LEU A 22 -46.27 4.30 17.12
CA LEU A 22 -45.49 4.03 15.90
C LEU A 22 -46.41 3.68 14.72
N ALA A 23 -47.41 2.83 14.94
CA ALA A 23 -48.41 2.46 13.92
C ALA A 23 -49.25 3.68 13.45
N ALA A 24 -49.65 4.57 14.36
CA ALA A 24 -50.38 5.79 14.01
C ALA A 24 -49.55 6.78 13.16
N ARG A 25 -48.21 6.64 13.18
CA ARG A 25 -47.28 7.42 12.34
C ARG A 25 -46.85 6.67 11.07
N GLY A 26 -47.42 5.49 10.81
CA GLY A 26 -47.07 4.66 9.66
C GLY A 26 -45.66 4.06 9.75
N ILE A 27 -45.08 4.00 10.95
CA ILE A 27 -43.75 3.45 11.19
C ILE A 27 -43.93 2.05 11.76
N ASP A 28 -43.57 1.04 10.96
CA ASP A 28 -43.56 -0.36 11.40
C ASP A 28 -42.33 -0.61 12.29
N PRO A 29 -42.49 -0.95 13.58
CA PRO A 29 -41.37 -1.17 14.50
C PRO A 29 -40.50 -2.39 14.14
N ASP A 30 -41.03 -3.33 13.35
CA ASP A 30 -40.30 -4.50 12.85
C ASP A 30 -39.73 -4.26 11.44
N SER A 31 -40.03 -3.12 10.82
CA SER A 31 -39.40 -2.71 9.58
C SER A 31 -37.95 -2.31 9.85
N VAL A 32 -37.02 -3.17 9.44
CA VAL A 32 -35.62 -2.76 9.30
C VAL A 32 -35.61 -1.69 8.20
N PRO A 33 -35.27 -0.42 8.50
CA PRO A 33 -35.14 0.57 7.44
C PRO A 33 -34.10 0.01 6.47
N ALA A 34 -34.50 -0.18 5.22
CA ALA A 34 -33.60 -0.62 4.17
C ALA A 34 -32.38 0.30 4.23
N GLN A 35 -31.24 -0.23 4.69
CA GLN A 35 -30.00 0.52 4.64
C GLN A 35 -29.85 0.95 3.19
N PRO A 36 -29.70 2.26 2.90
CA PRO A 36 -29.42 2.68 1.55
C PRO A 36 -28.23 1.84 1.07
N PRO A 37 -28.27 1.29 -0.15
CA PRO A 37 -27.16 0.49 -0.66
C PRO A 37 -25.89 1.31 -0.44
N SER A 38 -25.00 0.83 0.43
CA SER A 38 -23.74 1.48 0.68
C SER A 38 -23.05 1.60 -0.68
N GLU A 39 -22.75 2.82 -1.11
CA GLU A 39 -22.02 3.02 -2.37
C GLU A 39 -20.80 2.09 -2.38
N PRO A 40 -20.55 1.35 -3.48
CA PRO A 40 -19.41 0.46 -3.54
C PRO A 40 -18.14 1.29 -3.41
N VAL A 41 -17.47 1.20 -2.26
CA VAL A 41 -16.21 1.89 -2.00
C VAL A 41 -15.23 1.50 -3.10
N THR A 42 -14.72 2.50 -3.83
CA THR A 42 -13.87 2.25 -4.99
C THR A 42 -12.52 1.65 -4.54
N ALA A 43 -11.87 0.90 -5.43
CA ALA A 43 -10.52 0.36 -5.14
C ALA A 43 -9.51 1.48 -4.81
N LEU A 44 -9.71 2.67 -5.36
CA LEU A 44 -8.91 3.85 -5.07
C LEU A 44 -9.16 4.37 -3.64
N GLU A 45 -10.41 4.48 -3.21
CA GLU A 45 -10.76 4.89 -1.85
C GLU A 45 -10.23 3.93 -0.77
N LEU A 46 -10.29 2.62 -1.03
CA LEU A 46 -9.68 1.62 -0.14
C LEU A 46 -8.16 1.74 -0.11
N ALA A 47 -7.54 2.04 -1.25
CA ALA A 47 -6.09 2.24 -1.34
C ALA A 47 -5.64 3.53 -0.67
N ASP A 48 -6.39 4.63 -0.78
CA ASP A 48 -6.06 5.92 -0.16
C ASP A 48 -5.98 5.83 1.37
N ARG A 49 -6.72 4.89 1.98
CA ARG A 49 -6.58 4.56 3.41
C ARG A 49 -5.22 3.95 3.75
N ARG A 50 -4.61 3.22 2.82
CA ARG A 50 -3.28 2.58 2.96
C ARG A 50 -2.13 3.46 2.48
N ILE A 51 -2.40 4.45 1.62
CA ILE A 51 -1.41 5.43 1.18
C ILE A 51 -1.21 6.48 2.29
N PRO A 52 0.04 6.80 2.68
CA PRO A 52 0.30 7.85 3.66
C PRO A 52 -0.33 9.18 3.23
N ALA A 53 -0.88 9.94 4.18
CA ALA A 53 -1.66 11.16 3.90
C ALA A 53 -0.99 12.12 2.91
N ARG A 54 0.34 12.28 3.03
CA ARG A 54 1.15 13.15 2.15
C ARG A 54 1.15 12.74 0.67
N TYR A 55 0.83 11.49 0.36
CA TYR A 55 0.91 10.92 -0.99
C TYR A 55 -0.45 10.50 -1.55
N ARG A 56 -1.56 10.78 -0.85
CA ARG A 56 -2.92 10.46 -1.33
C ARG A 56 -3.31 11.21 -2.59
N GLU A 57 -2.63 12.33 -2.87
CA GLU A 57 -2.81 13.11 -4.10
C GLU A 57 -1.63 12.93 -5.07
N ALA A 58 -0.83 11.88 -4.88
CA ALA A 58 0.36 11.64 -5.68
C ALA A 58 0.03 11.40 -7.16
N THR A 59 0.79 12.02 -8.06
CA THR A 59 0.64 11.85 -9.52
C THR A 59 1.97 11.41 -10.14
N ALA A 60 1.89 10.42 -11.03
CA ALA A 60 3.04 9.96 -11.82
C ALA A 60 3.24 10.88 -13.02
N THR A 61 3.96 11.99 -12.83
CA THR A 61 4.17 13.00 -13.88
C THR A 61 5.43 12.78 -14.69
N ASP A 62 6.36 11.95 -14.19
CA ASP A 62 7.57 11.62 -14.93
C ASP A 62 7.25 10.63 -16.07
N PRO A 63 7.69 10.89 -17.32
CA PRO A 63 7.38 10.02 -18.45
C PRO A 63 7.86 8.58 -18.30
N GLY A 64 9.00 8.36 -17.65
CA GLY A 64 9.53 7.00 -17.41
C GLY A 64 8.70 6.24 -16.38
N VAL A 65 8.22 6.94 -15.34
CA VAL A 65 7.30 6.36 -14.35
C VAL A 65 5.95 6.03 -14.98
N HIS A 66 5.46 6.90 -15.88
CA HIS A 66 4.23 6.68 -16.62
C HIS A 66 4.36 5.46 -17.56
N ALA A 67 5.42 5.41 -18.37
CA ALA A 67 5.69 4.30 -19.27
C ALA A 67 5.78 2.95 -18.53
N TRP A 68 6.50 2.92 -17.39
CA TRP A 68 6.56 1.74 -16.54
C TRP A 68 5.17 1.31 -16.04
N THR A 69 4.35 2.29 -15.62
CA THR A 69 2.99 2.03 -15.13
C THR A 69 2.12 1.37 -16.20
N GLU A 70 2.14 1.92 -17.43
CA GLU A 70 1.40 1.37 -18.56
C GLU A 70 1.86 -0.04 -18.93
N GLN A 71 3.18 -0.28 -18.91
CA GLN A 71 3.76 -1.59 -19.18
C GLN A 71 3.30 -2.62 -18.16
N VAL A 72 3.40 -2.31 -16.87
CA VAL A 72 2.97 -3.21 -15.78
C VAL A 72 1.46 -3.47 -15.83
N ALA A 73 0.64 -2.45 -16.11
CA ALA A 73 -0.80 -2.61 -16.27
C ALA A 73 -1.15 -3.56 -17.43
N ARG A 74 -0.42 -3.45 -18.56
CA ARG A 74 -0.61 -4.29 -19.76
C ARG A 74 -0.20 -5.74 -19.53
N MET A 75 0.89 -5.97 -18.82
CA MET A 75 1.39 -7.31 -18.47
C MET A 75 0.50 -8.04 -17.45
N GLY A 76 -0.38 -7.30 -16.76
CA GLY A 76 -1.31 -7.85 -15.77
C GLY A 76 -2.18 -8.98 -16.32
N ARG A 77 -2.35 -10.03 -15.52
CA ARG A 77 -3.20 -11.19 -15.87
C ARG A 77 -4.66 -10.87 -15.56
N VAL A 78 -5.55 -11.24 -16.49
CA VAL A 78 -6.99 -11.17 -16.31
C VAL A 78 -7.43 -12.25 -15.33
N GLY A 79 -8.06 -11.85 -14.22
CA GLY A 79 -8.64 -12.78 -13.25
C GLY A 79 -10.05 -13.26 -13.65
N PRO A 80 -10.67 -14.15 -12.85
CA PRO A 80 -12.00 -14.70 -13.12
C PRO A 80 -13.11 -13.65 -13.29
N GLY A 81 -12.96 -12.46 -12.69
CA GLY A 81 -13.89 -11.34 -12.82
C GLY A 81 -13.59 -10.36 -13.96
N GLY A 82 -12.72 -10.71 -14.91
CA GLY A 82 -12.34 -9.84 -16.03
C GLY A 82 -11.38 -8.70 -15.67
N THR A 83 -11.18 -8.41 -14.38
CA THR A 83 -10.23 -7.39 -13.90
C THR A 83 -8.78 -7.89 -14.01
N ARG A 84 -7.90 -7.06 -14.56
CA ARG A 84 -6.46 -7.34 -14.59
C ARG A 84 -5.84 -7.12 -13.21
N GLY A 85 -4.95 -8.01 -12.80
CA GLY A 85 -4.13 -7.84 -11.61
C GLY A 85 -2.65 -8.01 -11.93
N ILE A 86 -1.79 -7.44 -11.09
CA ILE A 86 -0.34 -7.64 -11.21
C ILE A 86 0.02 -9.05 -10.78
N SER A 87 0.84 -9.71 -11.58
CA SER A 87 1.40 -11.04 -11.27
C SER A 87 2.89 -11.17 -11.56
N TYR A 88 3.40 -10.40 -12.52
CA TYR A 88 4.82 -10.31 -12.87
C TYR A 88 5.04 -9.00 -13.67
N GLY A 89 6.28 -8.55 -13.80
CA GLY A 89 6.63 -7.37 -14.59
C GLY A 89 7.97 -6.74 -14.19
N PRO A 90 8.43 -5.73 -14.95
CA PRO A 90 9.68 -5.05 -14.64
C PRO A 90 9.59 -4.28 -13.32
N SER A 91 10.74 -4.05 -12.69
CA SER A 91 10.87 -3.13 -11.57
C SER A 91 11.30 -1.75 -12.06
N LEU A 92 11.21 -0.74 -11.21
CA LEU A 92 11.60 0.64 -11.54
C LEU A 92 12.47 1.19 -10.43
N LEU A 93 13.64 1.71 -10.80
CA LEU A 93 14.55 2.41 -9.91
C LEU A 93 14.47 3.92 -10.17
N ILE A 94 13.93 4.65 -9.21
CA ILE A 94 13.82 6.10 -9.23
C ILE A 94 14.98 6.69 -8.42
N VAL A 95 15.90 7.36 -9.11
CA VAL A 95 17.13 7.93 -8.54
C VAL A 95 17.06 9.45 -8.54
N GLY A 96 17.59 10.11 -7.52
CA GLY A 96 17.74 11.56 -7.52
C GLY A 96 17.89 12.16 -6.12
N PRO A 97 18.30 13.43 -5.99
CA PRO A 97 18.54 14.06 -4.70
C PRO A 97 17.33 14.07 -3.75
N THR A 98 17.58 14.33 -2.48
CA THR A 98 16.51 14.50 -1.48
C THR A 98 15.55 15.61 -1.91
N GLY A 99 14.25 15.34 -1.80
CA GLY A 99 13.23 16.34 -2.09
C GLY A 99 12.79 16.45 -3.56
N THR A 100 13.38 15.69 -4.49
CA THR A 100 12.98 15.74 -5.92
C THR A 100 11.65 15.06 -6.25
N GLY A 101 11.00 14.42 -5.27
CA GLY A 101 9.68 13.82 -5.43
C GLY A 101 9.66 12.32 -5.77
N LYS A 102 10.75 11.57 -5.55
CA LYS A 102 10.83 10.12 -5.84
C LYS A 102 9.70 9.30 -5.22
N THR A 103 9.50 9.42 -3.90
CA THR A 103 8.41 8.73 -3.18
C THR A 103 7.04 9.18 -3.70
N TYR A 104 6.88 10.46 -4.07
CA TYR A 104 5.64 10.98 -4.67
C TYR A 104 5.40 10.32 -6.03
N GLN A 105 6.41 10.19 -6.90
CA GLN A 105 6.27 9.47 -8.17
C GLN A 105 5.92 7.98 -7.95
N ALA A 106 6.54 7.30 -6.98
CA ALA A 106 6.23 5.90 -6.68
C ALA A 106 4.77 5.68 -6.24
N TYR A 107 4.25 6.51 -5.33
CA TYR A 107 2.83 6.46 -4.97
C TYR A 107 1.92 6.93 -6.12
N GLY A 108 2.37 7.87 -6.94
CA GLY A 108 1.69 8.28 -8.16
C GLY A 108 1.50 7.13 -9.15
N ALA A 109 2.49 6.25 -9.28
CA ALA A 109 2.40 5.03 -10.10
C ALA A 109 1.36 4.06 -9.53
N VAL A 110 1.37 3.82 -8.22
CA VAL A 110 0.35 3.00 -7.53
C VAL A 110 -1.06 3.55 -7.78
N ARG A 111 -1.27 4.85 -7.62
CA ARG A 111 -2.57 5.49 -7.88
C ARG A 111 -2.97 5.37 -9.35
N SER A 112 -2.03 5.56 -10.27
CA SER A 112 -2.27 5.44 -11.72
C SER A 112 -2.71 4.03 -12.10
N LEU A 113 -2.11 2.98 -11.52
CA LEU A 113 -2.56 1.59 -11.70
C LEU A 113 -4.00 1.37 -11.20
N LEU A 114 -4.33 1.92 -10.03
CA LEU A 114 -5.67 1.81 -9.46
C LEU A 114 -6.72 2.54 -10.29
N ILE A 115 -6.40 3.74 -10.78
CA ILE A 115 -7.26 4.53 -11.68
C ILE A 115 -7.47 3.82 -13.00
N ALA A 116 -6.45 3.12 -13.51
CA ALA A 116 -6.56 2.27 -14.71
C ALA A 116 -7.35 0.97 -14.48
N GLY A 117 -7.95 0.78 -13.30
CA GLY A 117 -8.76 -0.40 -12.96
C GLY A 117 -7.95 -1.66 -12.68
N VAL A 118 -6.64 -1.54 -12.44
CA VAL A 118 -5.79 -2.69 -12.09
C VAL A 118 -6.08 -3.09 -10.64
N ARG A 119 -6.45 -4.35 -10.43
CA ARG A 119 -6.59 -4.93 -9.10
C ARG A 119 -5.21 -5.08 -8.46
N LEU A 120 -4.96 -4.26 -7.45
CA LEU A 120 -3.64 -4.11 -6.88
C LEU A 120 -3.57 -4.59 -5.43
N ARG A 121 -2.69 -5.57 -5.17
CA ARG A 121 -2.19 -5.84 -3.82
C ARG A 121 -0.76 -5.35 -3.76
N TRP A 122 -0.49 -4.45 -2.82
CA TRP A 122 0.82 -3.84 -2.67
C TRP A 122 1.20 -3.68 -1.21
N GLN A 123 2.50 -3.53 -0.97
CA GLN A 123 3.10 -3.13 0.30
C GLN A 123 4.10 -2.01 0.04
N ALA A 124 4.36 -1.19 1.06
CA ALA A 124 5.40 -0.17 1.03
C ALA A 124 6.18 -0.23 2.34
N VAL A 125 7.49 -0.13 2.23
CA VAL A 125 8.41 -0.12 3.37
C VAL A 125 9.59 0.78 3.02
N THR A 126 10.08 1.56 3.97
CA THR A 126 11.36 2.25 3.81
C THR A 126 12.50 1.26 4.09
N SER A 127 13.68 1.46 3.51
CA SER A 127 14.84 0.61 3.83
C SER A 127 15.13 0.60 5.34
N ALA A 128 14.96 1.73 6.02
CA ALA A 128 15.17 1.84 7.47
C ALA A 128 14.12 1.06 8.26
N ASP A 129 12.83 1.17 7.90
CA ASP A 129 11.75 0.44 8.56
C ASP A 129 11.89 -1.06 8.33
N LEU A 130 12.26 -1.49 7.12
CA LEU A 130 12.55 -2.89 6.81
C LEU A 130 13.60 -3.45 7.77
N HIS A 131 14.74 -2.75 7.90
CA HIS A 131 15.81 -3.19 8.79
C HIS A 131 15.38 -3.14 10.26
N ALA A 132 14.55 -2.19 10.67
CA ALA A 132 14.07 -2.07 12.04
C ALA A 132 13.05 -3.16 12.41
N GLN A 133 12.16 -3.50 11.48
CA GLN A 133 11.13 -4.54 11.60
C GLN A 133 11.80 -5.91 11.74
N LEU A 134 12.76 -6.22 10.87
CA LEU A 134 13.42 -7.52 10.83
C LEU A 134 14.40 -7.78 11.98
N ARG A 135 14.65 -6.80 12.86
CA ARG A 135 15.53 -7.01 14.02
C ARG A 135 14.96 -8.12 14.90
N PRO A 136 15.75 -9.14 15.27
CA PRO A 136 15.29 -10.22 16.14
C PRO A 136 14.72 -9.67 17.45
N ARG A 137 13.49 -10.05 17.77
CA ARG A 137 12.79 -9.71 19.01
C ARG A 137 11.99 -10.93 19.49
N PRO A 138 11.73 -11.08 20.80
CA PRO A 138 10.87 -12.14 21.29
C PRO A 138 9.51 -12.13 20.56
N ASN A 139 9.01 -13.30 20.17
CA ASN A 139 7.75 -13.49 19.44
C ASN A 139 7.65 -12.77 18.07
N HIS A 140 8.78 -12.40 17.47
CA HIS A 140 8.83 -11.85 16.12
C HIS A 140 9.49 -12.86 15.17
N ASP A 141 8.91 -13.03 13.98
CA ASP A 141 9.43 -13.90 12.92
C ASP A 141 9.84 -13.04 11.71
N PRO A 142 11.12 -12.61 11.64
CA PRO A 142 11.63 -11.84 10.51
C PRO A 142 11.50 -12.58 9.19
N GLU A 143 11.54 -13.92 9.21
CA GLU A 143 11.47 -14.72 8.00
C GLU A 143 10.10 -14.61 7.36
N ARG A 144 9.05 -14.66 8.17
CA ARG A 144 7.68 -14.44 7.70
C ARG A 144 7.52 -13.06 7.05
N GLU A 145 8.09 -12.02 7.63
CA GLU A 145 7.97 -10.66 7.08
C GLU A 145 8.70 -10.50 5.74
N ILE A 146 9.90 -11.07 5.60
CA ILE A 146 10.60 -11.14 4.31
C ILE A 146 9.79 -11.93 3.28
N GLN A 147 9.15 -13.03 3.69
CA GLN A 147 8.31 -13.82 2.79
C GLN A 147 7.06 -13.06 2.34
N GLU A 148 6.43 -12.30 3.24
CA GLU A 148 5.27 -11.47 2.92
C GLU A 148 5.65 -10.36 1.93
N LEU A 149 6.72 -9.61 2.21
CA LEU A 149 7.27 -8.57 1.32
C LEU A 149 7.79 -9.16 -0.01
N GLY A 150 8.36 -10.35 0.04
CA GLY A 150 8.92 -11.04 -1.11
C GLY A 150 7.87 -11.62 -2.07
N ARG A 151 6.64 -11.88 -1.60
CA ARG A 151 5.54 -12.46 -2.41
C ARG A 151 4.44 -11.46 -2.77
N CYS A 152 4.46 -10.25 -2.21
CA CYS A 152 3.43 -9.27 -2.52
C CYS A 152 3.54 -8.84 -4.01
N PRO A 153 2.41 -8.74 -4.76
CA PRO A 153 2.46 -8.49 -6.21
C PRO A 153 3.17 -7.20 -6.63
N LEU A 154 3.11 -6.15 -5.80
CA LEU A 154 3.85 -4.92 -5.99
C LEU A 154 4.43 -4.46 -4.65
N LEU A 155 5.74 -4.18 -4.62
CA LEU A 155 6.41 -3.61 -3.46
C LEU A 155 6.93 -2.22 -3.78
N ILE A 156 6.73 -1.27 -2.86
CA ILE A 156 7.53 -0.04 -2.80
C ILE A 156 8.62 -0.23 -1.76
N LEU A 157 9.88 -0.17 -2.19
CA LEU A 157 11.05 -0.12 -1.33
C LEU A 157 11.64 1.29 -1.38
N ASP A 158 11.25 2.11 -0.42
CA ASP A 158 11.59 3.54 -0.40
C ASP A 158 12.95 3.78 0.29
N ASP A 159 13.71 4.73 -0.25
CA ASP A 159 14.96 5.25 0.29
C ASP A 159 16.07 4.20 0.49
N LEU A 160 16.26 3.34 -0.52
CA LEU A 160 17.29 2.32 -0.52
C LEU A 160 18.70 2.94 -0.46
N GLY A 161 19.50 2.46 0.49
CA GLY A 161 20.88 2.91 0.70
C GLY A 161 21.03 4.17 1.56
N ALA A 162 19.94 4.73 2.11
CA ALA A 162 20.02 5.93 2.95
C ALA A 162 20.67 5.71 4.33
N ALA A 163 20.65 4.47 4.84
CA ALA A 163 21.24 4.11 6.13
C ALA A 163 22.57 3.38 5.94
N LYS A 164 23.47 3.48 6.94
CA LYS A 164 24.67 2.64 7.01
C LYS A 164 24.26 1.19 7.09
N GLN A 165 24.76 0.39 6.15
CA GLN A 165 24.46 -1.02 6.06
C GLN A 165 25.45 -1.82 6.91
N SER A 166 24.95 -2.82 7.63
CA SER A 166 25.73 -3.88 8.22
C SER A 166 25.67 -5.11 7.33
N GLU A 167 26.57 -6.08 7.52
CA GLU A 167 26.52 -7.37 6.81
C GLU A 167 25.13 -8.03 6.93
N TRP A 168 24.50 -7.89 8.10
CA TRP A 168 23.16 -8.39 8.33
C TRP A 168 22.10 -7.66 7.49
N THR A 169 22.11 -6.32 7.42
CA THR A 169 21.13 -5.59 6.60
C THR A 169 21.35 -5.81 5.10
N GLU A 170 22.61 -5.98 4.68
CA GLU A 170 22.96 -6.34 3.30
C GLU A 170 22.37 -7.70 2.93
N GLU A 171 22.57 -8.72 3.76
CA GLU A 171 22.01 -10.06 3.54
C GLU A 171 20.48 -10.03 3.47
N LEU A 172 19.80 -9.31 4.36
CA LEU A 172 18.34 -9.17 4.32
C LEU A 172 17.86 -8.50 3.04
N THR A 173 18.53 -7.42 2.64
CA THR A 173 18.24 -6.69 1.40
C THR A 173 18.44 -7.62 0.20
N TYR A 174 19.54 -8.39 0.18
CA TYR A 174 19.82 -9.37 -0.85
C TYR A 174 18.74 -10.44 -0.93
N ARG A 175 18.33 -11.05 0.20
CA ARG A 175 17.29 -12.08 0.22
C ARG A 175 15.97 -11.58 -0.36
N LEU A 176 15.55 -10.38 0.03
CA LEU A 176 14.33 -9.76 -0.48
C LEU A 176 14.43 -9.46 -1.99
N ILE A 177 15.49 -8.76 -2.42
CA ILE A 177 15.67 -8.39 -3.83
C ILE A 177 15.84 -9.63 -4.71
N ASN A 178 16.65 -10.60 -4.28
CA ASN A 178 16.87 -11.85 -5.01
C ASN A 178 15.56 -12.62 -5.20
N ARG A 179 14.71 -12.73 -4.17
CA ARG A 179 13.42 -13.41 -4.30
C ARG A 179 12.53 -12.73 -5.34
N ARG A 180 12.36 -11.41 -5.22
CA ARG A 180 11.51 -10.63 -6.13
C ARG A 180 12.05 -10.63 -7.56
N TYR A 181 13.38 -10.60 -7.71
CA TYR A 181 14.08 -10.79 -8.97
C TYR A 181 13.72 -12.14 -9.61
N THR A 182 13.87 -13.25 -8.87
CA THR A 182 13.62 -14.59 -9.42
C THR A 182 12.15 -14.85 -9.73
N GLU A 183 11.23 -14.21 -9.00
CA GLU A 183 9.79 -14.31 -9.24
C GLU A 183 9.27 -13.26 -10.23
N VAL A 184 10.15 -12.40 -10.76
CA VAL A 184 9.83 -11.29 -11.70
C VAL A 184 8.70 -10.41 -11.14
N LEU A 185 8.74 -10.13 -9.84
CA LEU A 185 7.72 -9.34 -9.16
C LEU A 185 8.06 -7.85 -9.22
N PRO A 186 7.16 -7.00 -9.77
CA PRO A 186 7.39 -5.56 -9.89
C PRO A 186 7.75 -4.90 -8.56
N THR A 187 8.80 -4.10 -8.56
CA THR A 187 9.27 -3.38 -7.37
C THR A 187 9.55 -1.93 -7.74
N LEU A 188 8.91 -0.99 -7.05
CA LEU A 188 9.20 0.44 -7.13
C LEU A 188 10.27 0.75 -6.08
N ILE A 189 11.46 1.10 -6.52
CA ILE A 189 12.62 1.35 -5.66
C ILE A 189 12.98 2.83 -5.77
N THR A 190 13.19 3.50 -4.65
CA THR A 190 13.71 4.88 -4.65
C THR A 190 15.07 4.93 -3.98
N THR A 191 15.95 5.82 -4.44
CA THR A 191 17.22 6.07 -3.78
C THR A 191 17.70 7.50 -3.97
N ASN A 192 18.32 8.05 -2.93
CA ASN A 192 19.05 9.32 -3.00
C ASN A 192 20.49 9.17 -3.52
N LEU A 193 20.99 7.94 -3.64
CA LEU A 193 22.37 7.67 -3.99
C LEU A 193 22.58 7.61 -5.51
N PRO A 194 23.69 8.17 -6.03
CA PRO A 194 24.13 7.85 -7.39
C PRO A 194 24.49 6.36 -7.49
N THR A 195 24.55 5.83 -8.72
CA THR A 195 24.72 4.38 -8.97
C THR A 195 25.91 3.76 -8.25
N GLN A 196 27.05 4.44 -8.26
CA GLN A 196 28.25 3.92 -7.62
C GLN A 196 28.07 3.84 -6.10
N ALA A 197 27.61 4.92 -5.48
CA ALA A 197 27.35 4.94 -4.04
C ALA A 197 26.25 3.95 -3.63
N LEU A 198 25.23 3.75 -4.49
CA LEU A 198 24.22 2.72 -4.26
C LEU A 198 24.86 1.33 -4.23
N ARG A 199 25.71 1.01 -5.22
CA ARG A 199 26.44 -0.26 -5.27
C ARG A 199 27.27 -0.47 -4.01
N ASP A 200 28.01 0.54 -3.59
CA ASP A 200 28.82 0.48 -2.37
C ASP A 200 27.95 0.29 -1.11
N ALA A 201 26.72 0.82 -1.11
CA ALA A 201 25.79 0.71 0.00
C ALA A 201 25.05 -0.64 0.06
N VAL A 202 24.70 -1.24 -1.08
CA VAL A 202 23.89 -2.48 -1.10
C VAL A 202 24.68 -3.75 -1.45
N GLY A 203 25.96 -3.61 -1.79
CA GLY A 203 26.81 -4.70 -2.25
C GLY A 203 26.62 -5.06 -3.72
N ASP A 204 27.66 -5.66 -4.31
CA ASP A 204 27.71 -5.99 -5.74
C ASP A 204 26.58 -6.92 -6.20
N ARG A 205 26.19 -7.87 -5.34
CA ARG A 205 25.14 -8.84 -5.66
C ARG A 205 23.78 -8.17 -5.83
N VAL A 206 23.42 -7.27 -4.90
CA VAL A 206 22.16 -6.53 -4.97
C VAL A 206 22.21 -5.55 -6.14
N ALA A 207 23.31 -4.81 -6.29
CA ALA A 207 23.48 -3.86 -7.38
C ALA A 207 23.34 -4.50 -8.76
N SER A 208 23.90 -5.70 -8.95
CA SER A 208 23.77 -6.49 -10.18
C SER A 208 22.31 -6.83 -10.49
N ARG A 209 21.55 -7.35 -9.50
CA ARG A 209 20.12 -7.65 -9.71
C ARG A 209 19.28 -6.42 -9.98
N LEU A 210 19.56 -5.32 -9.28
CA LEU A 210 18.88 -4.04 -9.53
C LEU A 210 19.15 -3.54 -10.95
N ALA A 211 20.39 -3.63 -11.44
CA ALA A 211 20.75 -3.21 -12.78
C ALA A 211 20.00 -4.00 -13.87
N GLU A 212 19.71 -5.28 -13.64
CA GLU A 212 19.01 -6.12 -14.61
C GLU A 212 17.48 -6.02 -14.49
N MET A 213 16.92 -5.99 -13.27
CA MET A 213 15.46 -6.03 -13.10
C MET A 213 14.77 -4.67 -13.19
N THR A 214 15.51 -3.56 -13.18
CA THR A 214 14.93 -2.22 -13.11
C THR A 214 15.13 -1.42 -14.39
N ASP A 215 14.05 -0.81 -14.85
CA ASP A 215 14.15 0.41 -15.65
C ASP A 215 14.58 1.57 -14.74
N ARG A 216 15.33 2.54 -15.26
CA ARG A 216 15.87 3.64 -14.47
C ARG A 216 15.26 4.98 -14.83
N VAL A 217 14.79 5.69 -13.82
CA VAL A 217 14.33 7.09 -13.91
C VAL A 217 15.21 7.96 -13.04
N ILE A 218 15.70 9.07 -13.59
CA ILE A 218 16.51 10.05 -12.85
C ILE A 218 15.70 11.33 -12.67
N LEU A 219 15.34 11.64 -11.43
CA LEU A 219 14.69 12.88 -11.06
C LEU A 219 15.73 13.94 -10.70
N SER A 220 15.83 14.96 -11.54
CA SER A 220 16.57 16.20 -11.27
C SER A 220 15.62 17.31 -10.79
N GLY A 221 16.12 18.23 -9.98
CA GLY A 221 15.36 19.42 -9.58
C GLY A 221 15.67 19.89 -8.16
N THR A 222 15.08 21.02 -7.79
CA THR A 222 15.14 21.57 -6.42
C THR A 222 14.27 20.75 -5.46
N ASP A 223 14.59 20.83 -4.16
CA ASP A 223 13.80 20.19 -3.11
C ASP A 223 12.38 20.78 -3.09
N ARG A 224 11.42 20.01 -3.62
CA ARG A 224 10.01 20.39 -3.70
C ARG A 224 9.39 20.62 -2.32
N ARG A 225 9.98 20.06 -1.26
CA ARG A 225 9.54 20.24 0.13
C ARG A 225 9.96 21.59 0.69
N ARG A 226 10.98 22.22 0.11
CA ARG A 226 11.44 23.58 0.49
C ARG A 226 10.78 24.67 -0.33
N SER A 227 10.30 24.35 -1.53
CA SER A 227 9.60 25.29 -2.41
C SER A 227 8.07 25.29 -2.26
N ALA A 228 7.48 24.29 -1.61
CA ALA A 228 6.05 24.28 -1.33
C ALA A 228 5.72 25.18 -0.13
N PRO A 229 4.80 26.15 -0.23
CA PRO A 229 4.31 26.89 0.93
C PRO A 229 3.73 25.90 1.94
N ARG A 230 3.99 26.11 3.24
CA ARG A 230 3.38 25.29 4.29
C ARG A 230 1.86 25.39 4.15
N PRO A 231 1.12 24.26 4.16
CA PRO A 231 -0.33 24.34 4.30
C PRO A 231 -0.63 25.06 5.62
N SER A 232 -1.41 26.13 5.51
CA SER A 232 -1.93 26.93 6.63
C SER A 232 -2.84 26.12 7.54
#